data_AF-A0A3B8VBL3-F1
#
_entry.id   AF-A0A3B8VBL3-F1
#
_cell.length_a   1.000
_cell.length_b   1.000
_cell.length_c   1.000
_cell.angle_alpha   90.00
_cell.angle_beta   90.00
_cell.angle_gamma   90.00
#
_symmetry.space_group_name_H-M   'P 1'
#
loop_
_entity.id
_entity.type
_entity.pdbx_description
1 polymer ?
#
loop_
_entity_poly.entity_id
_entity_poly.type
_entity_poly.pdbx_seq_one_letter_code
_entity_poly.pdbx_strand_id
1 'polypeptide(L)'
;MPIPNRLPTARRPNGTSRGTLAVAGCLACCFFLAAGCAPAAVEAIGTDNPTPTTIRVATYNIRHGRGADDVLDLDRTARAIAALDADIVALQEVDEQVERSGGVDEAEILGRALGMHHAFGSFMDYDGGRYGLAILSRWPIESATTWRLPTGNEPRVALAIDVDPPGIGPCTIVDVHFDWVKDDGFRFAQAEAVADRLATLNRPWILLGDF
;
A
#
# COMPACT_ATOMS: atom_id res chain seq x y z
N MET A 1 24.27 18.70 28.20
CA MET A 1 23.54 19.52 29.19
C MET A 1 22.17 18.90 29.39
N PRO A 2 21.72 18.58 30.62
CA PRO A 2 20.41 17.99 30.85
C PRO A 2 19.37 19.07 31.17
N ILE A 3 18.20 19.00 30.55
CA ILE A 3 17.00 19.74 30.95
C ILE A 3 15.95 18.70 31.35
N PRO A 4 15.54 18.62 32.62
CA PRO A 4 14.37 17.83 33.02
C PRO A 4 13.14 18.74 33.12
N ASN A 5 11.96 18.26 32.74
CA ASN A 5 10.76 18.59 33.52
C ASN A 5 9.62 17.57 33.35
N ARG A 6 9.07 17.16 34.50
CA ARG A 6 7.93 16.24 34.63
C ARG A 6 6.60 17.02 34.60
N LEU A 7 5.63 16.40 33.91
CA LEU A 7 4.16 16.32 34.04
C LEU A 7 3.40 17.16 35.09
N PRO A 8 2.10 17.39 34.81
CA PRO A 8 1.08 16.77 35.66
C PRO A 8 -0.05 16.05 34.91
N THR A 9 -0.60 15.04 35.60
CA THR A 9 -1.75 14.20 35.25
C THR A 9 -3.08 14.81 35.74
N ALA A 10 -4.17 14.58 35.00
CA ALA A 10 -5.55 14.82 35.47
C ALA A 10 -6.49 13.71 34.95
N ARG A 11 -6.80 12.71 35.79
CA ARG A 11 -8.09 12.41 36.45
C ARG A 11 -9.33 12.30 35.54
N ARG A 12 -9.86 11.07 35.47
CA ARG A 12 -11.24 10.72 35.08
C ARG A 12 -12.22 11.02 36.21
N PRO A 13 -13.51 11.27 35.91
CA PRO A 13 -14.60 10.98 36.84
C PRO A 13 -15.45 9.77 36.38
N ASN A 14 -15.65 8.83 37.30
CA ASN A 14 -16.79 7.90 37.32
C ASN A 14 -17.94 8.58 38.07
N GLY A 15 -19.18 8.36 37.62
CA GLY A 15 -20.38 8.84 38.30
C GLY A 15 -21.65 8.10 37.84
N THR A 16 -22.12 7.20 38.70
CA THR A 16 -23.36 6.41 38.67
C THR A 16 -24.63 7.22 38.95
N SER A 17 -25.80 6.80 38.44
CA SER A 17 -26.96 6.46 39.30
C SER A 17 -28.13 5.84 38.51
N ARG A 18 -28.73 4.81 39.11
CA ARG A 18 -30.05 4.25 38.79
C ARG A 18 -31.11 5.08 39.50
N GLY A 19 -32.27 5.25 38.86
CA GLY A 19 -33.47 5.80 39.48
C GLY A 19 -34.72 5.25 38.81
N THR A 20 -35.34 4.26 39.46
CA THR A 20 -36.65 3.69 39.12
C THR A 20 -37.75 4.63 39.58
N LEU A 21 -38.76 4.90 38.75
CA LEU A 21 -40.07 5.34 39.23
C LEU A 21 -41.17 4.77 38.34
N ALA A 22 -41.91 3.83 38.90
CA ALA A 22 -43.18 3.35 38.36
C ALA A 22 -44.30 4.29 38.84
N VAL A 23 -45.17 4.72 37.95
CA VAL A 23 -46.51 5.21 38.29
C VAL A 23 -47.50 4.57 37.32
N ALA A 24 -48.51 3.94 37.91
CA ALA A 24 -49.59 3.20 37.29
C ALA A 24 -50.65 4.11 36.65
N GLY A 25 -51.44 3.52 35.75
CA GLY A 25 -52.78 3.99 35.43
C GLY A 25 -52.93 4.58 34.02
N CYS A 26 -53.45 3.81 33.07
CA CYS A 26 -54.87 3.86 32.74
C CYS A 26 -55.14 2.94 31.55
N LEU A 27 -56.09 2.03 31.75
CA LEU A 27 -56.66 1.18 30.73
C LEU A 27 -57.47 2.06 29.77
N ALA A 28 -57.03 2.17 28.51
CA ALA A 28 -57.85 2.69 27.43
C ALA A 28 -57.63 1.80 26.20
N CYS A 29 -58.54 0.83 26.04
CA CYS A 29 -58.72 0.09 24.80
C CYS A 29 -59.13 1.06 23.69
N CYS A 30 -58.17 1.53 22.90
CA CYS A 30 -58.45 2.09 21.59
C CYS A 30 -58.06 1.03 20.55
N PHE A 31 -59.06 0.28 20.09
CA PHE A 31 -58.97 -0.47 18.84
C PHE A 31 -58.81 0.53 17.69
N PHE A 32 -57.58 0.90 17.37
CA PHE A 32 -57.26 1.48 16.08
C PHE A 32 -57.04 0.32 15.09
N LEU A 33 -57.97 0.17 14.15
CA LEU A 33 -57.73 -0.54 12.90
C LEU A 33 -56.62 0.19 12.15
N ALA A 34 -55.37 -0.21 12.38
CA ALA A 34 -54.26 0.17 11.53
C ALA A 34 -54.41 -0.64 10.23
N ALA A 35 -55.00 -0.01 9.21
CA ALA A 35 -54.88 -0.47 7.84
C ALA A 35 -53.39 -0.49 7.49
N GLY A 36 -52.87 -1.68 7.17
CA GLY A 36 -51.47 -1.89 6.85
C GLY A 36 -51.07 -1.12 5.60
N CYS A 37 -50.10 -0.24 5.73
CA CYS A 37 -49.14 0.05 4.67
C CYS A 37 -47.85 -0.66 5.06
N ALA A 38 -47.57 -1.80 4.40
CA ALA A 38 -46.21 -2.31 4.37
C ALA A 38 -45.32 -1.23 3.74
N PRO A 39 -44.15 -0.90 4.31
CA PRO A 39 -43.20 -0.05 3.61
C PRO A 39 -42.80 -0.78 2.33
N ALA A 40 -43.00 -0.15 1.18
CA ALA A 40 -42.45 -0.63 -0.07
C ALA A 40 -40.94 -0.80 0.12
N ALA A 41 -40.43 -2.00 -0.19
CA ALA A 41 -39.00 -2.24 -0.26
C ALA A 41 -38.43 -1.26 -1.27
N VAL A 42 -37.64 -0.30 -0.80
CA VAL A 42 -36.76 0.47 -1.67
C VAL A 42 -35.67 -0.52 -2.08
N GLU A 43 -35.82 -1.13 -3.25
CA GLU A 43 -34.68 -1.80 -3.88
C GLU A 43 -33.58 -0.75 -4.01
N ALA A 44 -32.49 -0.96 -3.28
CA ALA A 44 -31.29 -0.17 -3.45
C ALA A 44 -30.91 -0.29 -4.92
N ILE A 45 -30.91 0.84 -5.64
CA ILE A 45 -30.36 0.90 -6.98
C ILE A 45 -28.90 0.49 -6.82
N GLY A 46 -28.59 -0.74 -7.27
CA GLY A 46 -27.22 -1.20 -7.35
C GLY A 46 -26.45 -0.17 -8.15
N THR A 47 -25.49 0.49 -7.52
CA THR A 47 -24.47 1.20 -8.27
C THR A 47 -23.64 0.11 -8.93
N ASP A 48 -24.08 -0.35 -10.11
CA ASP A 48 -23.29 -1.16 -11.02
C ASP A 48 -22.13 -0.29 -11.49
N ASN A 49 -21.18 -0.04 -10.59
CA ASN A 49 -19.86 0.40 -10.99
C ASN A 49 -19.31 -0.76 -11.82
N PRO A 50 -19.06 -0.56 -13.12
CA PRO A 50 -18.56 -1.63 -13.95
C PRO A 50 -17.27 -2.13 -13.33
N THR A 51 -17.22 -3.43 -13.05
CA THR A 51 -16.01 -4.07 -12.54
C THR A 51 -14.87 -3.77 -13.53
N PRO A 52 -13.72 -3.25 -13.07
CA PRO A 52 -12.62 -2.91 -13.97
C PRO A 52 -12.24 -4.12 -14.83
N THR A 53 -12.14 -3.89 -16.15
CA THR A 53 -11.69 -4.90 -17.12
C THR A 53 -10.28 -4.65 -17.62
N THR A 54 -9.64 -3.58 -17.13
CA THR A 54 -8.24 -3.24 -17.39
C THR A 54 -7.51 -2.98 -16.09
N ILE A 55 -6.20 -3.21 -16.11
CA ILE A 55 -5.27 -2.82 -15.05
C ILE A 55 -4.31 -1.78 -15.63
N ARG A 56 -4.14 -0.66 -14.93
CA ARG A 56 -3.06 0.28 -15.24
C ARG A 56 -1.93 0.11 -14.25
N VAL A 57 -0.75 -0.10 -14.81
CA VAL A 57 0.49 -0.22 -14.07
C VAL A 57 1.41 0.95 -14.41
N ALA A 58 2.23 1.36 -13.45
CA ALA A 58 3.29 2.32 -13.67
C ALA A 58 4.55 1.91 -12.91
N THR A 59 5.70 2.38 -13.38
CA THR A 59 6.98 2.24 -12.67
C THR A 59 7.60 3.62 -12.48
N TYR A 60 8.22 3.85 -11.34
CA TYR A 60 8.89 5.10 -11.03
C TYR A 60 10.07 4.89 -10.07
N ASN A 61 11.29 5.14 -10.56
CA ASN A 61 12.46 5.28 -9.71
C ASN A 61 12.38 6.62 -8.97
N ILE A 62 12.13 6.58 -7.65
CA ILE A 62 11.86 7.77 -6.84
C ILE A 62 13.11 8.42 -6.28
N ARG A 63 14.30 7.83 -6.50
CA ARG A 63 15.58 8.29 -5.95
C ARG A 63 15.45 8.67 -4.47
N HIS A 64 14.97 7.73 -3.64
CA HIS A 64 14.74 7.91 -2.19
C HIS A 64 14.06 9.25 -1.85
N GLY A 65 13.00 9.55 -2.61
CA GLY A 65 12.17 10.74 -2.44
C GLY A 65 12.82 12.07 -2.87
N ARG A 66 14.00 12.06 -3.49
CA ARG A 66 14.70 13.29 -3.94
C ARG A 66 14.32 13.66 -5.36
N GLY A 67 13.90 14.91 -5.53
CA GLY A 67 13.69 15.49 -6.85
C GLY A 67 14.99 15.87 -7.57
N ALA A 68 14.84 16.40 -8.78
CA ALA A 68 15.94 16.96 -9.56
C ALA A 68 16.56 18.24 -8.94
N ASP A 69 15.89 18.81 -7.93
CA ASP A 69 16.38 19.89 -7.09
C ASP A 69 17.14 19.39 -5.85
N ASP A 70 17.38 18.07 -5.75
CA ASP A 70 18.01 17.37 -4.62
C ASP A 70 17.26 17.49 -3.28
N VAL A 71 16.04 18.00 -3.30
CA VAL A 71 15.17 18.12 -2.13
C VAL A 71 14.39 16.82 -1.93
N LEU A 72 14.47 16.28 -0.71
CA LEU A 72 13.59 15.21 -0.24
C LEU A 72 12.18 15.76 -0.02
N ASP A 73 11.22 15.31 -0.81
CA ASP A 73 9.81 15.75 -0.73
C ASP A 73 8.89 14.60 -1.12
N LEU A 74 8.50 13.79 -0.13
CA LEU A 74 7.60 12.65 -0.34
C LEU A 74 6.18 13.07 -0.71
N ASP A 75 5.73 14.27 -0.34
CA ASP A 75 4.43 14.78 -0.76
C ASP A 75 4.43 15.10 -2.26
N ARG A 76 5.54 15.64 -2.79
CA ARG A 76 5.74 15.81 -4.24
C ARG A 76 5.78 14.48 -4.95
N THR A 77 6.49 13.49 -4.41
CA THR A 77 6.52 12.14 -4.95
C THR A 77 5.12 11.53 -4.98
N ALA A 78 4.36 11.62 -3.89
CA ALA A 78 2.97 11.16 -3.83
C ALA A 78 2.08 11.87 -4.86
N ARG A 79 2.18 13.20 -5.02
CA ARG A 79 1.44 13.93 -6.06
C ARG A 79 1.79 13.46 -7.47
N ALA A 80 3.07 13.19 -7.75
CA ALA A 80 3.51 12.67 -9.03
C ALA A 80 2.92 11.28 -9.30
N ILE A 81 2.97 10.38 -8.31
CA ILE A 81 2.37 9.03 -8.41
C ILE A 81 0.85 9.12 -8.59
N ALA A 82 0.16 9.98 -7.83
CA ALA A 82 -1.28 10.17 -7.95
C ALA A 82 -1.69 10.63 -9.36
N ALA A 83 -0.89 11.48 -10.00
CA ALA A 83 -1.14 11.94 -11.36
C ALA A 83 -1.01 10.83 -12.42
N LEU A 84 -0.30 9.74 -12.13
CA LEU A 84 -0.26 8.54 -12.97
C LEU A 84 -1.56 7.75 -12.91
N ASP A 85 -2.37 7.94 -11.85
CA ASP A 85 -3.68 7.31 -11.58
C ASP A 85 -3.63 5.76 -11.66
N ALA A 86 -2.44 5.16 -11.52
CA ALA A 86 -2.23 3.73 -11.68
C ALA A 86 -2.92 2.89 -10.58
N ASP A 87 -3.29 1.66 -10.92
CA ASP A 87 -3.77 0.68 -9.95
C ASP A 87 -2.62 0.03 -9.18
N ILE A 88 -1.47 -0.12 -9.86
CA ILE A 88 -0.23 -0.69 -9.33
C ILE A 88 0.92 0.25 -9.68
N VAL A 89 1.82 0.49 -8.73
CA VAL A 89 3.03 1.30 -8.94
C VAL A 89 4.25 0.55 -8.41
N ALA A 90 5.19 0.23 -9.28
CA ALA A 90 6.51 -0.27 -8.91
C ALA A 90 7.45 0.91 -8.63
N LEU A 91 8.16 0.87 -7.51
CA LEU A 91 9.01 1.95 -7.03
C LEU A 91 10.43 1.43 -6.78
N GLN A 92 11.38 2.03 -7.46
CA GLN A 92 12.80 1.73 -7.26
C GLN A 92 13.47 2.82 -6.43
N GLU A 93 14.61 2.47 -5.83
CA GLU A 93 15.37 3.33 -4.94
C GLU A 93 14.58 3.80 -3.71
N VAL A 94 13.95 2.85 -3.01
CA VAL A 94 13.10 3.13 -1.84
C VAL A 94 13.87 2.85 -0.55
N ASP A 95 13.83 3.81 0.37
CA ASP A 95 14.43 3.71 1.69
C ASP A 95 13.40 3.31 2.77
N GLU A 96 13.84 2.45 3.69
CA GLU A 96 13.13 2.13 4.92
C GLU A 96 14.06 2.41 6.11
N GLN A 97 13.75 3.45 6.88
CA GLN A 97 14.50 3.89 8.07
C GLN A 97 15.96 4.31 7.80
N VAL A 98 16.27 4.76 6.59
CA VAL A 98 17.61 5.25 6.21
C VAL A 98 17.78 6.73 6.60
N GLU A 99 18.95 7.13 7.12
CA GLU A 99 19.17 8.52 7.58
C GLU A 99 18.99 9.56 6.46
N ARG A 100 19.43 9.26 5.22
CA ARG A 100 19.30 10.19 4.08
C ARG A 100 17.85 10.52 3.69
N SER A 101 16.88 9.67 4.02
CA SER A 101 15.45 9.88 3.82
C SER A 101 14.75 10.38 5.11
N GLY A 102 15.52 10.75 6.13
CA GLY A 102 15.00 11.22 7.42
C GLY A 102 14.57 10.09 8.36
N GLY A 103 15.01 8.85 8.12
CA GLY A 103 14.71 7.70 8.97
C GLY A 103 13.25 7.23 8.86
N VAL A 104 12.58 7.53 7.75
CA VAL A 104 11.18 7.16 7.51
C VAL A 104 11.05 5.88 6.70
N ASP A 105 9.86 5.27 6.75
CA ASP A 105 9.46 4.21 5.81
C ASP A 105 8.74 4.85 4.61
N GLU A 106 9.44 4.97 3.49
CA GLU A 106 8.90 5.65 2.30
C GLU A 106 7.74 4.86 1.67
N ALA A 107 7.82 3.53 1.65
CA ALA A 107 6.76 2.68 1.10
C ALA A 107 5.45 2.84 1.91
N GLU A 108 5.57 2.83 3.24
CA GLU A 108 4.42 3.00 4.14
C GLU A 108 3.84 4.44 4.05
N ILE A 109 4.69 5.47 3.99
CA ILE A 109 4.24 6.86 3.81
C ILE A 109 3.51 7.05 2.49
N LEU A 110 4.10 6.63 1.37
CA LEU A 110 3.49 6.77 0.05
C LEU A 110 2.21 5.95 -0.06
N GLY A 111 2.20 4.70 0.44
CA GLY A 111 1.01 3.87 0.50
C GLY A 111 -0.14 4.54 1.25
N ARG A 112 0.13 5.08 2.45
CA ARG A 112 -0.89 5.83 3.21
C ARG A 112 -1.38 7.08 2.48
N ALA A 113 -0.47 7.88 1.92
CA ALA A 113 -0.81 9.13 1.25
C ALA A 113 -1.71 8.90 0.02
N LEU A 114 -1.53 7.76 -0.66
CA LEU A 114 -2.26 7.38 -1.87
C LEU A 114 -3.47 6.47 -1.60
N GLY A 115 -3.66 6.02 -0.34
CA GLY A 115 -4.70 5.05 0.00
C GLY A 115 -4.45 3.67 -0.63
N MET A 116 -3.18 3.29 -0.79
CA MET A 116 -2.74 2.03 -1.41
C MET A 116 -2.09 1.11 -0.38
N HIS A 117 -2.23 -0.19 -0.60
CA HIS A 117 -1.43 -1.21 0.08
C HIS A 117 0.03 -1.12 -0.41
N HIS A 118 0.99 -1.50 0.41
CA HIS A 118 2.40 -1.47 0.05
C HIS A 118 3.10 -2.79 0.43
N ALA A 119 4.11 -3.15 -0.36
CA ALA A 119 5.12 -4.14 -0.01
C ALA A 119 6.50 -3.53 -0.21
N PHE A 120 7.44 -3.91 0.65
CA PHE A 120 8.84 -3.51 0.56
C PHE A 120 9.74 -4.74 0.45
N GLY A 121 10.73 -4.67 -0.45
CA GLY A 121 11.72 -5.71 -0.67
C GLY A 121 13.12 -5.12 -0.63
N SER A 122 13.83 -5.34 0.47
CA SER A 122 15.22 -4.87 0.62
C SER A 122 16.18 -5.71 -0.23
N PHE A 123 17.13 -5.05 -0.89
CA PHE A 123 18.30 -5.72 -1.46
C PHE A 123 19.57 -5.55 -0.61
N MET A 124 19.64 -4.52 0.24
CA MET A 124 20.74 -4.31 1.20
C MET A 124 20.33 -3.51 2.44
N ASP A 125 21.08 -3.69 3.54
CA ASP A 125 21.11 -2.74 4.65
C ASP A 125 21.92 -1.51 4.25
N TYR A 126 21.47 -0.32 4.64
CA TYR A 126 22.11 0.93 4.28
C TYR A 126 21.83 2.02 5.33
N ASP A 127 22.89 2.63 5.85
CA ASP A 127 22.84 3.82 6.71
C ASP A 127 21.79 3.78 7.84
N GLY A 128 21.83 2.70 8.62
CA GLY A 128 20.93 2.47 9.76
C GLY A 128 19.57 1.85 9.41
N GLY A 129 19.22 1.79 8.12
CA GLY A 129 17.99 1.22 7.62
C GLY A 129 18.21 0.20 6.50
N ARG A 130 17.23 0.09 5.61
CA ARG A 130 17.21 -0.83 4.47
C ARG A 130 16.92 -0.09 3.18
N TYR A 131 17.60 -0.48 2.11
CA TYR A 131 17.43 0.06 0.77
C TYR A 131 16.90 -1.01 -0.17
N GLY A 132 15.92 -0.65 -1.00
CA GLY A 132 15.09 -1.64 -1.66
C GLY A 132 14.19 -1.14 -2.77
N LEU A 133 13.23 -2.00 -3.09
CA LEU A 133 12.12 -1.79 -3.99
C LEU A 133 10.82 -1.73 -3.19
N ALA A 134 9.80 -1.07 -3.73
CA ALA A 134 8.45 -1.16 -3.20
C ALA A 134 7.42 -1.31 -4.30
N ILE A 135 6.32 -2.01 -4.01
CA ILE A 135 5.15 -2.03 -4.88
C ILE A 135 3.97 -1.47 -4.10
N LEU A 136 3.31 -0.47 -4.67
CA LEU A 136 2.03 0.06 -4.19
C LEU A 136 0.88 -0.57 -4.99
N SER A 137 -0.17 -1.00 -4.31
CA SER A 137 -1.33 -1.65 -4.90
C SER A 137 -2.64 -1.08 -4.41
N ARG A 138 -3.56 -0.80 -5.34
CA ARG A 138 -4.96 -0.45 -5.04
C ARG A 138 -5.69 -1.57 -4.30
N TRP A 139 -5.31 -2.82 -4.55
CA TRP A 139 -5.92 -4.02 -3.96
C TRP A 139 -5.04 -4.61 -2.85
N PRO A 140 -5.63 -5.37 -1.91
CA PRO A 140 -4.86 -6.09 -0.90
C PRO A 140 -3.77 -6.97 -1.53
N ILE A 141 -2.58 -6.92 -0.95
CA ILE A 141 -1.46 -7.78 -1.33
C ILE A 141 -1.64 -9.12 -0.60
N GLU A 142 -1.81 -10.20 -1.37
CA GLU A 142 -2.02 -11.54 -0.83
C GLU A 142 -0.70 -12.17 -0.34
N SER A 143 0.38 -11.93 -1.10
CA SER A 143 1.72 -12.37 -0.77
C SER A 143 2.75 -11.40 -1.34
N ALA A 144 3.90 -11.30 -0.69
CA ALA A 144 5.06 -10.56 -1.17
C ALA A 144 6.32 -11.40 -0.99
N THR A 145 7.12 -11.54 -2.06
CA THR A 145 8.34 -12.33 -2.07
C THR A 145 9.45 -11.57 -2.75
N THR A 146 10.65 -11.62 -2.18
CA THR A 146 11.86 -11.02 -2.75
C THR A 146 12.73 -12.12 -3.37
N TRP A 147 13.07 -11.99 -4.64
CA TRP A 147 13.98 -12.90 -5.34
C TRP A 147 15.35 -12.25 -5.43
N ARG A 148 16.35 -12.80 -4.72
CA ARG A 148 17.72 -12.31 -4.85
C ARG A 148 18.26 -12.66 -6.24
N LEU A 149 18.81 -11.67 -6.92
CA LEU A 149 19.34 -11.80 -8.27
C LEU A 149 20.85 -12.10 -8.24
N PRO A 150 21.43 -12.58 -9.36
CA PRO A 150 22.88 -12.74 -9.49
C PRO A 150 23.64 -11.48 -9.07
N THR A 151 24.75 -11.68 -8.35
CA THR A 151 25.59 -10.61 -7.84
C THR A 151 26.17 -9.80 -9.00
N GLY A 152 25.87 -8.49 -9.00
CA GLY A 152 26.50 -7.50 -9.87
C GLY A 152 27.46 -6.61 -9.10
N ASN A 153 27.55 -5.33 -9.49
CA ASN A 153 28.25 -4.27 -8.77
C ASN A 153 27.59 -4.00 -7.40
N GLU A 154 26.25 -4.05 -7.34
CA GLU A 154 25.48 -3.97 -6.11
C GLU A 154 24.51 -5.16 -5.98
N PRO A 155 24.12 -5.56 -4.76
CA PRO A 155 23.08 -6.56 -4.58
C PRO A 155 21.76 -6.06 -5.18
N ARG A 156 21.12 -6.86 -6.03
CA ARG A 156 19.80 -6.58 -6.60
C ARG A 156 18.80 -7.67 -6.26
N VAL A 157 17.53 -7.28 -6.26
CA VAL A 157 16.39 -8.19 -6.07
C VAL A 157 15.33 -7.91 -7.12
N ALA A 158 14.45 -8.88 -7.36
CA ALA A 158 13.11 -8.62 -7.89
C ALA A 158 12.10 -8.73 -6.76
N LEU A 159 11.19 -7.78 -6.63
CA LEU A 159 10.09 -7.83 -5.67
C LEU A 159 8.83 -8.32 -6.41
N ALA A 160 8.27 -9.44 -5.98
CA ALA A 160 7.05 -10.00 -6.55
C ALA A 160 5.92 -9.94 -5.53
N ILE A 161 4.76 -9.40 -5.93
CA ILE A 161 3.52 -9.47 -5.14
C ILE A 161 2.45 -10.24 -5.89
N ASP A 162 1.61 -10.93 -5.15
CA ASP A 162 0.38 -11.52 -5.66
C ASP A 162 -0.82 -10.66 -5.28
N VAL A 163 -1.69 -10.40 -6.24
CA VAL A 163 -2.94 -9.65 -6.07
C VAL A 163 -4.07 -10.33 -6.82
N ASP A 164 -5.31 -10.14 -6.36
CA ASP A 164 -6.54 -10.60 -7.03
C ASP A 164 -7.48 -9.42 -7.30
N PRO A 165 -7.23 -8.63 -8.38
CA PRO A 165 -8.08 -7.51 -8.75
C PRO A 165 -9.48 -8.00 -9.19
N PRO A 166 -10.56 -7.48 -8.60
CA PRO A 166 -11.92 -7.82 -9.01
C PRO A 166 -12.13 -7.54 -10.50
N GLY A 167 -12.68 -8.52 -11.23
CA GLY A 167 -12.97 -8.42 -12.67
C GLY A 167 -11.80 -8.71 -13.62
N ILE A 168 -10.57 -8.75 -13.09
CA ILE A 168 -9.36 -9.14 -13.85
C ILE A 168 -8.93 -10.56 -13.48
N GLY A 169 -8.99 -10.89 -12.19
CA GLY A 169 -8.52 -12.15 -11.63
C GLY A 169 -7.05 -12.12 -11.22
N PRO A 170 -6.55 -13.20 -10.60
CA PRO A 170 -5.27 -13.20 -9.89
C PRO A 170 -4.07 -13.07 -10.83
N CYS A 171 -3.11 -12.24 -10.43
CA CYS A 171 -1.86 -12.05 -11.16
C CYS A 171 -0.67 -11.77 -10.23
N THR A 172 0.54 -11.97 -10.74
CA THR A 172 1.79 -11.58 -10.06
C THR A 172 2.32 -10.30 -10.67
N ILE A 173 2.63 -9.31 -9.84
CA ILE A 173 3.32 -8.08 -10.24
C ILE A 173 4.77 -8.19 -9.80
N VAL A 174 5.71 -7.92 -10.70
CA VAL A 174 7.15 -8.00 -10.43
C VAL A 174 7.81 -6.66 -10.72
N ASP A 175 8.53 -6.15 -9.73
CA ASP A 175 9.37 -4.95 -9.80
C ASP A 175 10.86 -5.34 -9.84
N VAL A 176 11.63 -4.65 -10.68
CA VAL A 176 13.07 -4.81 -10.82
C VAL A 176 13.80 -3.46 -10.86
N HIS A 177 15.06 -3.49 -10.43
CA HIS A 177 16.04 -2.46 -10.72
C HIS A 177 17.36 -3.18 -11.02
N PHE A 178 17.70 -3.35 -12.29
CA PHE A 178 18.92 -4.05 -12.67
C PHE A 178 20.16 -3.18 -12.51
N ASP A 179 21.33 -3.81 -12.61
CA ASP A 179 22.60 -3.11 -12.50
C ASP A 179 22.77 -2.03 -13.58
N TRP A 180 23.37 -0.91 -13.20
CA TRP A 180 23.50 0.30 -14.03
C TRP A 180 24.91 0.49 -14.59
N VAL A 181 25.86 -0.36 -14.21
CA VAL A 181 27.25 -0.23 -14.67
C VAL A 181 27.40 -0.52 -16.17
N LYS A 182 28.50 -0.03 -16.75
CA LYS A 182 28.81 -0.18 -18.20
C LYS A 182 28.95 -1.62 -18.66
N ASP A 183 29.24 -2.54 -17.75
CA ASP A 183 29.30 -3.97 -18.05
C ASP A 183 27.88 -4.54 -18.00
N ASP A 184 27.28 -4.64 -19.19
CA ASP A 184 25.95 -5.20 -19.36
C ASP A 184 25.83 -6.67 -18.91
N GLY A 185 26.95 -7.38 -18.70
CA GLY A 185 26.94 -8.77 -18.25
C GLY A 185 26.16 -8.96 -16.95
N PHE A 186 26.23 -8.02 -16.01
CA PHE A 186 25.45 -8.09 -14.77
C PHE A 186 23.96 -7.90 -15.02
N ARG A 187 23.58 -6.89 -15.82
CA ARG A 187 22.19 -6.64 -16.19
C ARG A 187 21.58 -7.83 -16.94
N PHE A 188 22.30 -8.40 -17.90
CA PHE A 188 21.82 -9.58 -18.64
C PHE A 188 21.65 -10.80 -17.72
N ALA A 189 22.61 -11.10 -16.86
CA ALA A 189 22.50 -12.21 -15.92
C ALA A 189 21.31 -12.03 -14.95
N GLN A 190 21.04 -10.80 -14.51
CA GLN A 190 19.88 -10.48 -13.68
C GLN A 190 18.56 -10.63 -14.45
N ALA A 191 18.50 -10.15 -15.69
CA ALA A 191 17.33 -10.30 -16.55
C ALA A 191 17.03 -11.77 -16.88
N GLU A 192 18.05 -12.58 -17.17
CA GLU A 192 17.91 -14.02 -17.39
C GLU A 192 17.37 -14.74 -16.15
N ALA A 193 17.90 -14.44 -14.96
CA ALA A 193 17.42 -15.02 -13.72
C ALA A 193 15.95 -14.65 -13.42
N VAL A 194 15.53 -13.42 -13.73
CA VAL A 194 14.12 -13.01 -13.63
C VAL A 194 13.27 -13.76 -14.64
N ALA A 195 13.70 -13.86 -15.90
CA ALA A 195 12.97 -14.58 -16.95
C ALA A 195 12.77 -16.07 -16.60
N ASP A 196 13.81 -16.74 -16.11
CA ASP A 196 13.74 -18.12 -15.64
C ASP A 196 12.73 -18.27 -14.50
N ARG A 197 12.72 -17.33 -13.55
CA ARG A 197 11.75 -17.34 -12.44
C ARG A 197 10.33 -17.13 -12.91
N LEU A 198 10.11 -16.17 -13.81
CA LEU A 198 8.80 -15.87 -14.39
C LEU A 198 8.24 -17.07 -15.18
N ALA A 199 9.09 -17.82 -15.88
CA ALA A 199 8.70 -19.03 -16.61
C ALA A 199 8.16 -20.16 -15.71
N THR A 200 8.43 -20.11 -14.40
CA THR A 200 7.90 -21.07 -13.42
C THR A 200 6.53 -20.68 -12.84
N LEU A 201 6.06 -19.45 -13.09
CA LEU A 201 4.80 -18.98 -12.55
C LEU A 201 3.62 -19.63 -13.28
N ASN A 202 2.60 -20.02 -12.51
CA ASN A 202 1.37 -20.63 -13.02
C ASN A 202 0.21 -19.63 -13.18
N ARG A 203 0.49 -18.33 -13.05
CA ARG A 203 -0.48 -17.24 -13.16
C ARG A 203 0.03 -16.15 -14.10
N PRO A 204 -0.86 -15.34 -14.71
CA PRO A 204 -0.46 -14.17 -15.48
C PRO A 204 0.44 -13.26 -14.64
N TRP A 205 1.45 -12.69 -15.26
CA TRP A 205 2.38 -11.79 -14.58
C TRP A 205 2.65 -10.54 -15.39
N ILE A 206 3.01 -9.47 -14.68
CA ILE A 206 3.45 -8.20 -15.24
C ILE A 206 4.81 -7.88 -14.63
N LEU A 207 5.81 -7.70 -15.49
CA LEU A 207 7.15 -7.24 -15.10
C LEU A 207 7.29 -5.76 -15.47
N LEU A 208 7.75 -4.95 -14.52
CA LEU A 208 8.01 -3.53 -14.67
C LEU A 208 9.19 -3.13 -13.78
N GLY A 209 9.81 -1.98 -14.06
CA GLY A 209 10.98 -1.56 -13.29
C GLY A 209 11.90 -0.62 -14.03
N ASP A 210 13.10 -0.48 -13.49
CA ASP A 210 14.26 0.19 -14.09
C ASP A 210 15.20 -0.90 -14.65
N PHE A 211 15.32 -0.98 -15.98
CA PHE A 211 15.92 -2.12 -16.70
C PHE A 211 17.39 -1.91 -17.02
#